data_AF-A0A543CVY0-F1
#
_entry.id   AF-A0A543CVY0-F1
#
_cell.length_a   1.000
_cell.length_b   1.000
_cell.length_c   1.000
_cell.angle_alpha   90.00
_cell.angle_beta   90.00
_cell.angle_gamma   90.00
#
_symmetry.space_group_name_H-M   'P 1'
#
loop_
_entity.id
_entity.type
_entity.pdbx_description
1 polymer ?
#
loop_
_entity_poly.entity_id
_entity_poly.type
_entity_poly.pdbx_seq_one_letter_code
_entity_poly.pdbx_strand_id
1 'polypeptide(L)'
;MRRMDEIAAGAEEPEIAVLPAEHPARPAVRPALWSALAGAVAFTVSAYVTTQVRAVRAGSPWQDDPYVGVVSFTEFLVPALAVLIAVRALLYRRAEPKPVFRTAQLLRAAFVCTLLVAATIAVDGLAVVLRADHALWNDGTPWLVAALAPLAALVAAALACEARAFRRLPPRDGHVPGGDWLDDLAVLAETLAVRLPPSGARLAVRIARGGAIEFAREHIMAVAALASLGAGLAIGVAQAVGEHWTSPVLFLTFAAIGTGGFFAFSMICNTALRIAAPREPASAGRVRRSARMAVIAGSLALPASAVLRDGIRTTLGLHGEIDNAGQLAVITFAGGLSAAVLVFAAMLVIARRDGVPVHRRA
;
A
#
# COMPACT_ATOMS: atom_id res chain seq x y z
N MET A 1 28.07 -32.65 -28.72
CA MET A 1 27.07 -31.63 -29.11
C MET A 1 25.62 -32.12 -29.07
N ARG A 2 25.31 -33.38 -29.38
CA ARG A 2 23.92 -33.92 -29.36
C ARG A 2 23.24 -34.07 -27.99
N ARG A 3 23.94 -33.78 -26.88
CA ARG A 3 23.49 -34.02 -25.49
C ARG A 3 22.98 -32.77 -24.77
N MET A 4 23.13 -31.59 -25.37
CA MET A 4 22.60 -30.32 -24.81
C MET A 4 21.20 -30.01 -25.35
N ASP A 5 20.83 -30.54 -26.51
CA ASP A 5 19.51 -30.31 -27.10
C ASP A 5 18.41 -31.17 -26.45
N GLU A 6 18.75 -32.32 -25.85
CA GLU A 6 17.78 -33.17 -25.14
C GLU A 6 17.43 -32.66 -23.72
N ILE A 7 18.26 -31.82 -23.11
CA ILE A 7 17.96 -31.24 -21.78
C ILE A 7 17.01 -30.04 -21.91
N ALA A 8 16.97 -29.39 -23.08
CA ALA A 8 16.07 -28.26 -23.33
C ALA A 8 14.64 -28.68 -23.70
N ALA A 9 14.39 -29.94 -24.05
CA ALA A 9 13.10 -30.43 -24.52
C ALA A 9 12.16 -30.96 -23.42
N GLY A 10 12.58 -30.92 -22.14
CA GLY A 10 11.83 -31.49 -21.01
C GLY A 10 11.51 -30.52 -19.86
N ALA A 11 11.70 -29.21 -20.05
CA ALA A 11 11.18 -28.25 -19.08
C ALA A 11 9.68 -28.12 -19.30
N GLU A 12 8.89 -29.03 -18.69
CA GLU A 12 7.44 -28.86 -18.54
C GLU A 12 7.18 -27.42 -18.09
N GLU A 13 6.41 -26.66 -18.88
CA GLU A 13 5.98 -25.33 -18.47
C GLU A 13 5.32 -25.46 -17.09
N PRO A 14 5.72 -24.64 -16.11
CA PRO A 14 5.23 -24.78 -14.75
C PRO A 14 3.70 -24.72 -14.76
N GLU A 15 3.07 -25.83 -14.37
CA GLU A 15 1.62 -25.97 -14.37
C GLU A 15 1.02 -24.88 -13.46
N ILE A 16 0.36 -23.89 -14.07
CA ILE A 16 -0.25 -22.80 -13.32
C ILE A 16 -1.44 -23.36 -12.55
N ALA A 17 -1.37 -23.36 -11.22
CA ALA A 17 -2.50 -23.78 -10.40
C ALA A 17 -3.75 -22.94 -10.68
N VAL A 18 -4.82 -23.61 -11.09
CA VAL A 18 -6.10 -23.00 -11.50
C VAL A 18 -7.21 -23.36 -10.52
N LEU A 19 -8.08 -22.39 -10.22
CA LEU A 19 -9.36 -22.61 -9.52
C LEU A 19 -10.43 -23.06 -10.52
N PRO A 20 -10.93 -24.30 -10.42
CA PRO A 20 -12.03 -24.81 -11.24
C PRO A 20 -13.30 -23.98 -11.08
N ALA A 21 -14.17 -24.00 -12.08
CA ALA A 21 -15.38 -23.17 -12.10
C ALA A 21 -16.32 -23.43 -10.91
N GLU A 22 -16.37 -24.68 -10.45
CA GLU A 22 -17.19 -25.21 -9.35
C GLU A 22 -16.58 -24.92 -7.95
N HIS A 23 -15.34 -24.39 -7.86
CA HIS A 23 -14.65 -24.30 -6.58
C HIS A 23 -15.33 -23.34 -5.60
N PRO A 24 -15.60 -23.73 -4.33
CA PRO A 24 -16.35 -22.92 -3.35
C PRO A 24 -15.67 -21.59 -2.97
N ALA A 25 -14.39 -21.41 -3.32
CA ALA A 25 -13.68 -20.14 -3.20
C ALA A 25 -14.22 -19.05 -4.16
N ARG A 26 -14.61 -19.40 -5.39
CA ARG A 26 -15.04 -18.43 -6.41
C ARG A 26 -16.23 -17.56 -5.95
N PRO A 27 -17.32 -18.11 -5.39
CA PRO A 27 -18.42 -17.29 -4.89
C PRO A 27 -18.06 -16.48 -3.64
N ALA A 28 -17.00 -16.83 -2.89
CA ALA A 28 -16.56 -16.09 -1.72
C ALA A 28 -15.69 -14.86 -2.06
N VAL A 29 -14.95 -14.92 -3.16
CA VAL A 29 -14.06 -13.81 -3.60
C VAL A 29 -14.86 -12.57 -3.99
N ARG A 30 -15.96 -12.76 -4.73
CA ARG A 30 -16.78 -11.64 -5.22
C ARG A 30 -17.28 -10.72 -4.09
N PRO A 31 -17.97 -11.20 -3.04
CA PRO A 31 -18.43 -10.34 -1.96
C PRO A 31 -17.26 -9.67 -1.24
N ALA A 32 -16.13 -10.35 -1.03
CA ALA A 32 -14.94 -9.76 -0.42
C ALA A 32 -14.37 -8.58 -1.24
N LEU A 33 -14.27 -8.72 -2.57
CA LEU A 33 -13.80 -7.63 -3.42
C LEU A 33 -14.79 -6.45 -3.47
N TRP A 34 -16.10 -6.75 -3.58
CA TRP A 34 -17.11 -5.70 -3.64
C TRP A 34 -17.29 -4.95 -2.32
N SER A 35 -17.22 -5.63 -1.18
CA SER A 35 -17.28 -4.98 0.13
C SER A 35 -16.04 -4.11 0.38
N ALA A 36 -14.84 -4.57 0.01
CA ALA A 36 -13.62 -3.77 0.10
C ALA A 36 -13.68 -2.53 -0.81
N LEU A 37 -14.14 -2.66 -2.05
CA LEU A 37 -14.31 -1.54 -2.98
C LEU A 37 -15.39 -0.55 -2.51
N ALA A 38 -16.53 -1.06 -2.02
CA ALA A 38 -17.57 -0.22 -1.43
C ALA A 38 -17.06 0.53 -0.19
N GLY A 39 -16.31 -0.16 0.67
CA GLY A 39 -15.61 0.42 1.81
C GLY A 39 -14.66 1.53 1.42
N ALA A 40 -13.83 1.29 0.40
CA ALA A 40 -12.91 2.28 -0.13
C ALA A 40 -13.62 3.52 -0.69
N VAL A 41 -14.73 3.35 -1.43
CA VAL A 41 -15.53 4.47 -1.97
C VAL A 41 -16.17 5.26 -0.84
N ALA A 42 -16.85 4.59 0.10
CA ALA A 42 -17.49 5.25 1.24
C ALA A 42 -16.47 6.00 2.10
N PHE A 43 -15.31 5.38 2.35
CA PHE A 43 -14.18 6.02 3.02
C PHE A 43 -13.69 7.25 2.26
N THR A 44 -13.44 7.14 0.94
CA THR A 44 -12.92 8.25 0.14
C THR A 44 -13.87 9.45 0.16
N VAL A 45 -15.18 9.20 0.05
CA VAL A 45 -16.20 10.25 0.17
C VAL A 45 -16.17 10.88 1.56
N SER A 46 -16.11 10.06 2.62
CA SER A 46 -16.04 10.56 4.00
C SER A 46 -14.77 11.38 4.26
N ALA A 47 -13.61 10.88 3.83
CA ALA A 47 -12.32 11.56 3.95
C ALA A 47 -12.39 12.91 3.24
N TYR A 48 -12.79 12.94 1.96
CA TYR A 48 -12.94 14.18 1.21
C TYR A 48 -13.89 15.17 1.89
N VAL A 49 -15.05 14.72 2.37
CA VAL A 49 -16.01 15.61 3.03
C VAL A 49 -15.43 16.19 4.32
N THR A 50 -14.77 15.36 5.13
CA THR A 50 -14.20 15.79 6.42
C THR A 50 -12.94 16.64 6.29
N THR A 51 -12.16 16.49 5.22
CA THR A 51 -10.92 17.25 4.99
C THR A 51 -11.11 18.49 4.12
N GLN A 52 -12.00 18.45 3.12
CA GLN A 52 -12.15 19.51 2.12
C GLN A 52 -13.34 20.44 2.36
N VAL A 53 -14.41 19.97 3.01
CA VAL A 53 -15.57 20.82 3.32
C VAL A 53 -15.33 21.58 4.61
N ARG A 54 -14.92 22.85 4.51
CA ARG A 54 -14.55 23.71 5.65
C ARG A 54 -15.57 23.70 6.80
N ALA A 55 -16.86 23.75 6.49
CA ALA A 55 -17.93 23.73 7.49
C ALA A 55 -17.97 22.43 8.29
N VAL A 56 -17.66 21.29 7.65
CA VAL A 56 -17.57 19.98 8.29
C VAL A 56 -16.28 19.87 9.09
N ARG A 57 -15.15 20.28 8.49
CA ARG A 57 -13.84 20.22 9.10
C ARG A 57 -13.76 20.99 10.42
N ALA A 58 -14.38 22.17 10.49
CA ALA A 58 -14.30 23.07 11.66
C ALA A 58 -14.75 22.43 12.99
N GLY A 59 -15.67 21.47 12.94
CA GLY A 59 -16.16 20.73 14.13
C GLY A 59 -15.64 19.31 14.21
N SER A 60 -14.68 18.92 13.39
CA SER A 60 -14.19 17.54 13.34
C SER A 60 -13.26 17.25 14.52
N PRO A 61 -13.51 16.17 15.31
CA PRO A 61 -12.63 15.77 16.41
C PRO A 61 -11.23 15.32 15.97
N TRP A 62 -11.03 15.02 14.68
CA TRP A 62 -9.78 14.51 14.11
C TRP A 62 -9.13 15.50 13.14
N GLN A 63 -9.38 16.81 13.32
CA GLN A 63 -8.85 17.85 12.43
C GLN A 63 -7.37 18.17 12.63
N ASP A 64 -6.82 17.79 13.78
CA ASP A 64 -5.42 18.01 14.16
C ASP A 64 -4.61 16.70 14.18
N ASP A 65 -3.29 16.84 14.23
CA ASP A 65 -2.38 15.70 14.34
C ASP A 65 -2.51 15.03 15.72
N PRO A 66 -2.41 13.70 15.80
CA PRO A 66 -1.98 12.79 14.74
C PRO A 66 -3.09 12.31 13.80
N TYR A 67 -4.33 12.73 14.03
CA TYR A 67 -5.50 12.14 13.38
C TYR A 67 -5.61 12.57 11.90
N VAL A 68 -5.54 13.87 11.64
CA VAL A 68 -5.62 14.41 10.27
C VAL A 68 -4.47 13.92 9.40
N GLY A 69 -3.29 13.71 9.99
CA GLY A 69 -2.15 13.11 9.30
C GLY A 69 -2.45 11.72 8.77
N VAL A 70 -3.06 10.84 9.60
CA VAL A 70 -3.46 9.49 9.17
C VAL A 70 -4.47 9.55 8.02
N VAL A 71 -5.51 10.39 8.17
CA VAL A 71 -6.53 10.59 7.13
C VAL A 71 -5.89 11.09 5.83
N SER A 72 -4.99 12.05 5.91
CA SER A 72 -4.32 12.65 4.74
C SER A 72 -3.54 11.61 3.95
N PHE A 73 -2.90 10.63 4.61
CA PHE A 73 -2.27 9.53 3.89
C PHE A 73 -3.31 8.60 3.28
N THR A 74 -4.26 8.12 4.08
CA THR A 74 -5.23 7.12 3.60
C THR A 74 -6.17 7.66 2.52
N GLU A 75 -6.44 8.97 2.50
CA GLU A 75 -7.20 9.68 1.45
C GLU A 75 -6.57 9.51 0.06
N PHE A 76 -5.25 9.35 -0.06
CA PHE A 76 -4.60 9.02 -1.33
C PHE A 76 -4.42 7.52 -1.54
N LEU A 77 -4.04 6.79 -0.48
CA LEU A 77 -3.63 5.40 -0.59
C LEU A 77 -4.81 4.46 -0.88
N VAL A 78 -5.95 4.67 -0.19
CA VAL A 78 -7.15 3.85 -0.33
C VAL A 78 -7.72 3.91 -1.75
N PRO A 79 -8.01 5.09 -2.35
CA PRO A 79 -8.53 5.14 -3.72
C PRO A 79 -7.53 4.61 -4.74
N ALA A 80 -6.22 4.87 -4.59
CA ALA A 80 -5.20 4.31 -5.48
C ALA A 80 -5.21 2.77 -5.47
N LEU A 81 -5.25 2.15 -4.28
CA LEU A 81 -5.32 0.70 -4.15
C LEU A 81 -6.66 0.14 -4.67
N ALA A 82 -7.77 0.83 -4.41
CA ALA A 82 -9.08 0.46 -4.93
C ALA A 82 -9.11 0.45 -6.46
N VAL A 83 -8.48 1.44 -7.11
CA VAL A 83 -8.34 1.48 -8.58
C VAL A 83 -7.51 0.29 -9.07
N LEU A 84 -6.37 -0.02 -8.46
CA LEU A 84 -5.55 -1.18 -8.84
C LEU A 84 -6.30 -2.51 -8.69
N ILE A 85 -7.08 -2.65 -7.62
CA ILE A 85 -7.96 -3.81 -7.38
C ILE A 85 -9.03 -3.88 -8.48
N ALA A 86 -9.73 -2.77 -8.74
CA ALA A 86 -10.82 -2.71 -9.72
C ALA A 86 -10.32 -3.02 -11.14
N VAL A 87 -9.21 -2.42 -11.56
CA VAL A 87 -8.58 -2.67 -12.86
C VAL A 87 -8.24 -4.14 -13.02
N ARG A 88 -7.57 -4.74 -12.04
CA ARG A 88 -7.21 -6.16 -12.13
C ARG A 88 -8.42 -7.10 -12.01
N ALA A 89 -9.46 -6.68 -11.28
CA ALA A 89 -10.73 -7.40 -11.21
C ALA A 89 -11.48 -7.46 -12.56
N LEU A 90 -11.14 -6.61 -13.54
CA LEU A 90 -11.68 -6.72 -14.90
C LEU A 90 -11.28 -8.02 -15.60
N LEU A 91 -10.11 -8.58 -15.25
CA LEU A 91 -9.66 -9.88 -15.73
C LEU A 91 -10.39 -11.06 -15.07
N TYR A 92 -11.28 -10.78 -14.12
CA TYR A 92 -11.99 -11.77 -13.34
C TYR A 92 -13.32 -12.18 -14.02
N ARG A 93 -13.28 -12.46 -15.33
CA ARG A 93 -14.45 -12.88 -16.12
C ARG A 93 -15.08 -14.19 -15.59
N ARG A 94 -16.40 -14.35 -15.80
CA ARG A 94 -17.20 -15.41 -15.16
C ARG A 94 -16.91 -16.83 -15.68
N ALA A 95 -16.54 -16.97 -16.95
CA ALA A 95 -16.46 -18.27 -17.63
C ALA A 95 -15.05 -18.89 -17.69
N GLU A 96 -14.01 -18.16 -17.30
CA GLU A 96 -12.64 -18.64 -17.48
C GLU A 96 -12.07 -19.29 -16.19
N PRO A 97 -11.19 -20.31 -16.35
CA PRO A 97 -10.41 -20.85 -15.24
C PRO A 97 -9.53 -19.76 -14.63
N LYS A 98 -9.47 -19.70 -13.29
CA LYS A 98 -8.85 -18.55 -12.59
C LYS A 98 -7.54 -18.95 -11.95
N PRO A 99 -6.41 -18.29 -12.24
CA PRO A 99 -5.18 -18.58 -11.55
C PRO A 99 -5.32 -18.33 -10.04
N VAL A 100 -4.93 -19.31 -9.22
CA VAL A 100 -5.00 -19.21 -7.75
C VAL A 100 -4.19 -17.99 -7.27
N PHE A 101 -3.03 -17.74 -7.88
CA PHE A 101 -2.15 -16.63 -7.50
C PHE A 101 -2.83 -15.26 -7.66
N ARG A 102 -3.57 -15.05 -8.76
CA ARG A 102 -4.25 -13.78 -9.06
C ARG A 102 -5.35 -13.52 -8.02
N THR A 103 -6.09 -14.57 -7.67
CA THR A 103 -7.11 -14.55 -6.61
C THR A 103 -6.52 -14.15 -5.27
N ALA A 104 -5.43 -14.81 -4.86
CA ALA A 104 -4.78 -14.54 -3.58
C ALA A 104 -4.18 -13.12 -3.54
N GLN A 105 -3.58 -12.64 -4.63
CA GLN A 105 -3.06 -11.28 -4.74
C GLN A 105 -4.17 -10.23 -4.62
N LEU A 106 -5.31 -10.43 -5.29
CA LEU A 106 -6.48 -9.55 -5.18
C LEU A 106 -7.07 -9.53 -3.77
N LEU A 107 -7.22 -10.69 -3.12
CA LEU A 107 -7.73 -10.74 -1.75
C LEU A 107 -6.77 -10.10 -0.74
N ARG A 108 -5.44 -10.26 -0.90
CA ARG A 108 -4.46 -9.55 -0.06
C ARG A 108 -4.52 -8.04 -0.27
N ALA A 109 -4.69 -7.58 -1.51
CA ALA A 109 -4.84 -6.17 -1.80
C ALA A 109 -6.13 -5.59 -1.20
N ALA A 110 -7.25 -6.31 -1.35
CA ALA A 110 -8.52 -5.96 -0.70
C ALA A 110 -8.38 -5.87 0.82
N PHE A 111 -7.77 -6.88 1.43
CA PHE A 111 -7.50 -6.89 2.87
C PHE A 111 -6.63 -5.72 3.33
N VAL A 112 -5.53 -5.41 2.61
CA VAL A 112 -4.70 -4.23 2.90
C VAL A 112 -5.51 -2.94 2.77
N CYS A 113 -6.34 -2.81 1.74
CA CYS A 113 -7.23 -1.66 1.56
C CYS A 113 -8.20 -1.51 2.73
N THR A 114 -8.85 -2.61 3.14
CA THR A 114 -9.76 -2.66 4.28
C THR A 114 -9.05 -2.32 5.59
N LEU A 115 -7.81 -2.79 5.79
CA LEU A 115 -6.99 -2.44 6.96
C LEU A 115 -6.63 -0.96 7.03
N LEU A 116 -6.33 -0.31 5.90
CA LEU A 116 -6.06 1.14 5.87
C LEU A 116 -7.29 1.95 6.28
N VAL A 117 -8.48 1.56 5.78
CA VAL A 117 -9.75 2.18 6.18
C VAL A 117 -10.02 1.92 7.67
N ALA A 118 -9.83 0.68 8.14
CA ALA A 118 -10.01 0.30 9.54
C ALA A 118 -9.10 1.10 10.47
N ALA A 119 -7.82 1.27 10.10
CA ALA A 119 -6.85 2.04 10.87
C ALA A 119 -7.28 3.52 10.98
N THR A 120 -7.79 4.11 9.90
CA THR A 120 -8.27 5.50 9.92
C THR A 120 -9.48 5.65 10.84
N ILE A 121 -10.48 4.78 10.70
CA ILE A 121 -11.67 4.79 11.57
C ILE A 121 -11.29 4.60 13.05
N ALA A 122 -10.31 3.74 13.34
CA ALA A 122 -9.85 3.52 14.71
C ALA A 122 -9.16 4.77 15.28
N VAL A 123 -8.37 5.47 14.46
CA VAL A 123 -7.71 6.73 14.84
C VAL A 123 -8.75 7.83 15.06
N ASP A 124 -9.72 7.99 14.16
CA ASP A 124 -10.82 8.96 14.30
C ASP A 124 -11.67 8.66 15.55
N GLY A 125 -11.99 7.38 15.79
CA GLY A 125 -12.70 6.94 16.98
C GLY A 125 -11.93 7.21 18.27
N LEU A 126 -10.59 7.06 18.25
CA LEU A 126 -9.74 7.41 19.37
C LEU A 126 -9.78 8.92 19.66
N ALA A 127 -9.81 9.77 18.62
CA ALA A 127 -9.97 11.22 18.77
C ALA A 127 -11.26 11.56 19.52
N VAL A 128 -12.36 10.89 19.19
CA VAL A 128 -13.65 11.05 19.87
C VAL A 128 -13.58 10.61 21.33
N VAL A 129 -13.01 9.43 21.61
CA VAL A 129 -12.90 8.87 22.97
C VAL A 129 -12.04 9.77 23.86
N LEU A 130 -10.94 10.28 23.33
CA LEU A 130 -10.04 11.19 24.04
C LEU A 130 -10.56 12.63 24.11
N ARG A 131 -11.69 12.93 23.47
CA ARG A 131 -12.26 14.27 23.34
C ARG A 131 -11.24 15.27 22.79
N ALA A 132 -10.51 14.86 21.76
CA ALA A 132 -9.60 15.73 21.03
C ALA A 132 -10.36 16.97 20.53
N ASP A 133 -9.75 18.13 20.76
CA ASP A 133 -10.24 19.45 20.36
C ASP A 133 -11.70 19.72 20.75
N HIS A 134 -12.13 19.21 21.91
CA HIS A 134 -13.51 19.35 22.40
C HIS A 134 -14.01 20.79 22.43
N ALA A 135 -13.11 21.77 22.61
CA ALA A 135 -13.45 23.19 22.58
C ALA A 135 -13.94 23.68 21.19
N LEU A 136 -13.62 22.94 20.12
CA LEU A 136 -13.99 23.25 18.74
C LEU A 136 -15.26 22.49 18.27
N TRP A 137 -15.81 21.60 19.10
CA TRP A 137 -16.99 20.81 18.73
C TRP A 137 -18.22 21.71 18.56
N ASN A 138 -19.06 21.37 17.57
CA ASN A 138 -20.25 22.13 17.20
C ASN A 138 -21.45 21.21 16.94
N ASP A 139 -22.59 21.78 16.53
CA ASP A 139 -23.83 21.04 16.29
C ASP A 139 -23.70 19.94 15.20
N GLY A 140 -22.69 20.04 14.32
CA GLY A 140 -22.36 19.04 13.31
C GLY A 140 -21.54 17.87 13.83
N THR A 141 -20.79 18.05 14.93
CA THR A 141 -19.89 17.02 15.48
C THR A 141 -20.58 15.69 15.80
N PRO A 142 -21.77 15.66 16.45
CA PRO A 142 -22.47 14.40 16.72
C PRO A 142 -22.78 13.59 15.45
N TRP A 143 -23.08 14.26 14.34
CA TRP A 143 -23.34 13.60 13.06
C TRP A 143 -22.07 13.01 12.45
N LEU A 144 -20.92 13.68 12.60
CA LEU A 144 -19.63 13.14 12.18
C LEU A 144 -19.26 11.89 12.97
N VAL A 145 -19.45 11.93 14.29
CA VAL A 145 -19.22 10.76 15.15
C VAL A 145 -20.16 9.62 14.77
N ALA A 146 -21.45 9.92 14.54
CA ALA A 146 -22.41 8.92 14.10
C ALA A 146 -22.06 8.30 12.74
N ALA A 147 -21.45 9.07 11.82
CA ALA A 147 -21.03 8.60 10.51
C ALA A 147 -19.88 7.56 10.57
N LEU A 148 -19.12 7.49 11.66
CA LEU A 148 -18.12 6.43 11.86
C LEU A 148 -18.75 5.05 12.00
N ALA A 149 -19.96 4.95 12.57
CA ALA A 149 -20.65 3.67 12.79
C ALA A 149 -20.94 2.89 11.49
N PRO A 150 -21.58 3.46 10.45
CA PRO A 150 -21.80 2.75 9.20
C PRO A 150 -20.48 2.40 8.48
N LEU A 151 -19.45 3.25 8.56
CA LEU A 151 -18.13 2.94 8.02
C LEU A 151 -17.48 1.75 8.75
N ALA A 152 -17.54 1.73 10.08
CA ALA A 152 -17.03 0.64 10.90
C ALA A 152 -17.77 -0.68 10.60
N ALA A 153 -19.09 -0.63 10.45
CA ALA A 153 -19.89 -1.80 10.07
C ALA A 153 -19.50 -2.34 8.68
N LEU A 154 -19.25 -1.45 7.71
CA LEU A 154 -18.81 -1.82 6.36
C LEU A 154 -17.42 -2.47 6.38
N VAL A 155 -16.49 -1.94 7.18
CA VAL A 155 -15.17 -2.54 7.41
C VAL A 155 -15.28 -3.92 8.05
N ALA A 156 -16.08 -4.07 9.11
CA ALA A 156 -16.28 -5.35 9.77
C ALA A 156 -16.87 -6.41 8.81
N ALA A 157 -17.85 -6.02 8.00
CA ALA A 157 -18.42 -6.87 6.96
C ALA A 157 -17.39 -7.25 5.88
N ALA A 158 -16.53 -6.31 5.46
CA ALA A 158 -15.46 -6.58 4.51
C ALA A 158 -14.44 -7.59 5.06
N LEU A 159 -13.94 -7.37 6.28
CA LEU A 159 -13.02 -8.29 6.96
C LEU A 159 -13.63 -9.70 7.12
N ALA A 160 -14.92 -9.80 7.45
CA ALA A 160 -15.60 -11.09 7.55
C ALA A 160 -15.69 -11.80 6.20
N CYS A 161 -15.98 -11.07 5.11
CA CYS A 161 -15.99 -11.63 3.75
C CYS A 161 -14.59 -12.09 3.31
N GLU A 162 -13.57 -11.28 3.58
CA GLU A 162 -12.18 -11.57 3.26
C GLU A 162 -11.67 -12.79 4.03
N ALA A 163 -11.92 -12.86 5.35
CA ALA A 163 -11.57 -14.02 6.16
C ALA A 163 -12.24 -15.31 5.65
N ARG A 164 -13.52 -15.22 5.25
CA ARG A 164 -14.25 -16.34 4.64
C ARG A 164 -13.67 -16.73 3.28
N ALA A 165 -13.22 -15.77 2.47
CA ALA A 165 -12.59 -16.03 1.18
C ALA A 165 -11.20 -16.68 1.34
N PHE A 166 -10.37 -16.17 2.25
CA PHE A 166 -9.05 -16.74 2.55
C PHE A 166 -9.13 -18.18 3.07
N ARG A 167 -10.07 -18.47 3.98
CA ARG A 167 -10.29 -19.84 4.49
C ARG A 167 -10.67 -20.86 3.42
N ARG A 168 -11.16 -20.40 2.26
CA ARG A 168 -11.60 -21.25 1.16
C ARG A 168 -10.58 -21.35 0.04
N LEU A 169 -9.50 -20.58 0.08
CA LEU A 169 -8.45 -20.71 -0.92
C LEU A 169 -7.67 -22.01 -0.68
N PRO A 170 -7.30 -22.73 -1.76
CA PRO A 170 -6.40 -23.85 -1.62
C PRO A 170 -5.06 -23.39 -1.02
N PRO A 171 -4.40 -24.24 -0.21
CA PRO A 171 -3.06 -23.97 0.30
C PRO A 171 -2.12 -23.62 -0.85
N ARG A 172 -1.16 -22.74 -0.58
CA ARG A 172 -0.18 -22.33 -1.58
C ARG A 172 0.90 -23.41 -1.67
N ASP A 173 0.92 -24.16 -2.76
CA ASP A 173 2.04 -25.05 -3.05
C ASP A 173 3.27 -24.20 -3.36
N GLY A 174 4.26 -24.24 -2.46
CA GLY A 174 5.47 -23.42 -2.54
C GLY A 174 6.35 -23.69 -3.76
N HIS A 175 6.01 -24.70 -4.58
CA HIS A 175 6.76 -25.13 -5.75
C HIS A 175 6.29 -24.52 -7.07
N VAL A 176 5.11 -23.88 -7.15
CA VAL A 176 4.59 -23.33 -8.42
C VAL A 176 4.96 -21.85 -8.56
N PRO A 177 5.78 -21.45 -9.54
CA PRO A 177 6.02 -20.05 -9.86
C PRO A 177 4.70 -19.38 -10.30
N GLY A 178 4.08 -18.59 -9.42
CA GLY A 178 2.93 -17.77 -9.81
C GLY A 178 3.36 -16.52 -10.59
N GLY A 179 2.51 -16.03 -11.49
CA GLY A 179 2.70 -14.74 -12.18
C GLY A 179 2.62 -13.52 -11.26
N ASP A 180 2.92 -12.35 -11.83
CA ASP A 180 2.84 -11.03 -11.21
C ASP A 180 1.78 -10.13 -11.89
N TRP A 181 1.61 -8.90 -11.41
CA TRP A 181 0.63 -7.97 -11.95
C TRP A 181 1.04 -7.43 -13.33
N LEU A 182 2.35 -7.34 -13.61
CA LEU A 182 2.83 -6.90 -14.91
C LEU A 182 2.52 -7.93 -16.01
N ASP A 183 2.46 -9.22 -15.70
CA ASP A 183 1.98 -10.25 -16.64
C ASP A 183 0.54 -10.00 -17.10
N ASP A 184 -0.28 -9.38 -16.23
CA ASP A 184 -1.67 -9.04 -16.52
C ASP A 184 -1.81 -7.78 -17.40
N LEU A 185 -0.75 -6.97 -17.58
CA LEU A 185 -0.81 -5.71 -18.34
C LEU A 185 -1.08 -5.92 -19.82
N ALA A 186 -0.52 -6.95 -20.45
CA ALA A 186 -0.77 -7.20 -21.88
C ALA A 186 -2.24 -7.54 -22.14
N VAL A 187 -2.82 -8.43 -21.31
CA VAL A 187 -4.22 -8.81 -21.40
C VAL A 187 -5.14 -7.63 -21.07
N LEU A 188 -4.80 -6.83 -20.07
CA LEU A 188 -5.52 -5.60 -19.75
C LEU A 188 -5.44 -4.58 -20.89
N ALA A 189 -4.26 -4.39 -21.48
CA ALA A 189 -4.06 -3.47 -22.60
C ALA A 189 -4.88 -3.90 -23.81
N GLU A 190 -4.93 -5.18 -24.14
CA GLU A 190 -5.77 -5.71 -25.23
C GLU A 190 -7.27 -5.54 -24.92
N THR A 191 -7.68 -5.82 -23.67
CA THR A 191 -9.07 -5.65 -23.22
C THR A 191 -9.52 -4.19 -23.27
N LEU A 192 -8.64 -3.25 -22.89
CA LEU A 192 -8.92 -1.83 -22.86
C LEU A 192 -8.75 -1.18 -24.24
N ALA A 193 -7.87 -1.70 -25.10
CA ALA A 193 -7.63 -1.17 -26.45
C ALA A 193 -8.91 -1.13 -27.31
N VAL A 194 -9.82 -2.08 -27.13
CA VAL A 194 -11.14 -2.10 -27.81
C VAL A 194 -12.00 -0.89 -27.43
N ARG A 195 -11.75 -0.27 -26.27
CA ARG A 195 -12.49 0.88 -25.74
C ARG A 195 -11.74 2.21 -25.88
N LEU A 196 -10.50 2.19 -26.34
CA LEU A 196 -9.65 3.36 -26.45
C LEU A 196 -9.58 3.87 -27.90
N PRO A 197 -9.37 5.18 -28.10
CA PRO A 197 -9.07 5.70 -29.43
C PRO A 197 -7.77 5.09 -30.00
N PRO A 198 -7.59 5.06 -31.34
CA PRO A 198 -6.49 4.34 -32.00
C PRO A 198 -5.07 4.74 -31.56
N SER A 199 -4.88 5.97 -31.10
CA SER A 199 -3.62 6.45 -30.52
C SER A 199 -3.35 5.84 -29.14
N GLY A 200 -4.37 5.80 -28.27
CA GLY A 200 -4.29 5.21 -26.94
C GLY A 200 -4.10 3.69 -26.99
N ALA A 201 -4.80 3.01 -27.90
CA ALA A 201 -4.63 1.57 -28.12
C ALA A 201 -3.19 1.22 -28.55
N ARG A 202 -2.61 1.97 -29.49
CA ARG A 202 -1.21 1.77 -29.93
C ARG A 202 -0.20 2.00 -28.81
N LEU A 203 -0.39 3.03 -28.00
CA LEU A 203 0.48 3.30 -26.85
C LEU A 203 0.41 2.18 -25.81
N ALA A 204 -0.80 1.74 -25.46
CA ALA A 204 -1.03 0.65 -24.50
C ALA A 204 -0.34 -0.66 -24.94
N VAL A 205 -0.51 -1.05 -26.21
CA VAL A 205 0.12 -2.25 -26.76
C VAL A 205 1.66 -2.10 -26.81
N ARG A 206 2.17 -0.91 -27.14
CA ARG A 206 3.62 -0.65 -27.17
C ARG A 206 4.27 -0.76 -25.79
N ILE A 207 3.62 -0.24 -24.75
CA ILE A 207 4.09 -0.36 -23.37
C ILE A 207 4.03 -1.83 -22.93
N ALA A 208 2.95 -2.53 -23.27
CA ALA A 208 2.77 -3.93 -22.90
C ALA A 208 3.74 -4.91 -23.59
N ARG A 209 4.20 -4.59 -24.80
CA ARG A 209 5.11 -5.45 -25.59
C ARG A 209 6.56 -4.97 -25.59
N GLY A 210 6.85 -3.84 -24.96
CA GLY A 210 8.19 -3.24 -24.92
C GLY A 210 9.04 -3.72 -23.74
N GLY A 211 10.33 -3.40 -23.78
CA GLY A 211 11.27 -3.67 -22.67
C GLY A 211 10.97 -2.89 -21.38
N ALA A 212 9.96 -2.00 -21.37
CA ALA A 212 9.55 -1.23 -20.21
C ALA A 212 9.02 -2.12 -19.06
N ILE A 213 8.30 -3.21 -19.38
CA ILE A 213 7.83 -4.16 -18.36
C ILE A 213 9.00 -4.87 -17.70
N GLU A 214 9.96 -5.36 -18.50
CA GLU A 214 11.13 -6.05 -17.96
C GLU A 214 12.00 -5.08 -17.14
N PHE A 215 12.23 -3.87 -17.66
CA PHE A 215 12.92 -2.82 -16.93
C PHE A 215 12.25 -2.50 -15.59
N ALA A 216 10.92 -2.33 -15.57
CA ALA A 216 10.17 -2.07 -14.34
C ALA A 216 10.24 -3.26 -13.37
N ARG A 217 10.28 -4.50 -13.88
CA ARG A 217 10.42 -5.70 -13.05
C ARG A 217 11.80 -5.80 -12.40
N GLU A 218 12.85 -5.47 -13.14
CA GLU A 218 14.23 -5.44 -12.65
C GLU A 218 14.49 -4.27 -11.69
N HIS A 219 13.85 -3.12 -11.93
CA HIS A 219 14.14 -1.85 -11.26
C HIS A 219 12.96 -1.30 -10.45
N ILE A 220 12.05 -2.16 -9.97
CA ILE A 220 10.80 -1.74 -9.31
C ILE A 220 11.01 -0.73 -8.16
N MET A 221 12.06 -0.92 -7.35
CA MET A 221 12.36 0.02 -6.26
C MET A 221 12.81 1.39 -6.79
N ALA A 222 13.62 1.42 -7.85
CA ALA A 222 14.08 2.68 -8.43
C ALA A 222 12.93 3.42 -9.12
N VAL A 223 12.10 2.70 -9.87
CA VAL A 223 10.90 3.26 -10.51
C VAL A 223 9.95 3.82 -9.45
N ALA A 224 9.68 3.06 -8.38
CA ALA A 224 8.84 3.53 -7.28
C ALA A 224 9.45 4.75 -6.57
N ALA A 225 10.76 4.75 -6.33
CA ALA A 225 11.45 5.88 -5.70
C ALA A 225 11.37 7.16 -6.56
N LEU A 226 11.59 7.06 -7.87
CA LEU A 226 11.49 8.19 -8.78
C LEU A 226 10.06 8.72 -8.90
N ALA A 227 9.07 7.83 -9.04
CA ALA A 227 7.66 8.22 -9.08
C ALA A 227 7.23 8.89 -7.77
N SER A 228 7.68 8.35 -6.64
CA SER A 228 7.37 8.86 -5.30
C SER A 228 8.07 10.20 -5.04
N LEU A 229 9.30 10.39 -5.54
CA LEU A 229 9.99 11.68 -5.51
C LEU A 229 9.21 12.74 -6.30
N GLY A 230 8.76 12.39 -7.51
CA GLY A 230 7.92 13.29 -8.31
C GLY A 230 6.62 13.68 -7.58
N ALA A 231 5.92 12.70 -6.99
CA ALA A 231 4.71 12.94 -6.22
C ALA A 231 4.96 13.78 -4.95
N GLY A 232 6.02 13.47 -4.20
CA GLY A 232 6.41 14.22 -3.01
C GLY A 232 6.78 15.67 -3.33
N LEU A 233 7.52 15.91 -4.41
CA LEU A 233 7.83 17.25 -4.90
C LEU A 233 6.56 17.99 -5.34
N ALA A 234 5.65 17.35 -6.08
CA ALA A 234 4.40 17.96 -6.50
C ALA A 234 3.54 18.41 -5.31
N ILE A 235 3.41 17.57 -4.28
CA ILE A 235 2.72 17.95 -3.04
C ILE A 235 3.47 19.06 -2.32
N GLY A 236 4.78 18.96 -2.18
CA GLY A 236 5.60 20.00 -1.55
C GLY A 236 5.42 21.37 -2.24
N VAL A 237 5.37 21.39 -3.58
CA VAL A 237 5.13 22.62 -4.36
C VAL A 237 3.71 23.12 -4.14
N ALA A 238 2.69 22.24 -4.21
CA ALA A 238 1.30 22.63 -4.01
C ALA A 238 1.08 23.25 -2.61
N GLN A 239 1.68 22.66 -1.57
CA GLN A 239 1.61 23.18 -0.20
C GLN A 239 2.38 24.48 -0.04
N ALA A 240 3.62 24.56 -0.55
CA ALA A 240 4.43 25.77 -0.45
C ALA A 240 3.78 26.97 -1.17
N VAL A 241 3.13 26.74 -2.32
CA VAL A 241 2.39 27.78 -3.03
C VAL A 241 1.09 28.13 -2.29
N GLY A 242 0.32 27.13 -1.86
CA GLY A 242 -0.97 27.36 -1.20
C GLY A 242 -0.84 28.07 0.14
N GLU A 243 0.21 27.77 0.90
CA GLU A 243 0.47 28.33 2.23
C GLU A 243 1.55 29.42 2.23
N HIS A 244 2.02 29.84 1.06
CA HIS A 244 3.01 30.91 0.89
C HIS A 244 4.31 30.67 1.71
N TRP A 245 4.79 29.43 1.75
CA TRP A 245 5.98 29.08 2.51
C TRP A 245 7.23 29.74 1.94
N THR A 246 8.05 30.31 2.81
CA THR A 246 9.36 30.89 2.47
C THR A 246 10.53 30.03 2.93
N SER A 247 10.27 29.02 3.76
CA SER A 247 11.32 28.17 4.35
C SER A 247 11.68 27.01 3.42
N PRO A 248 12.92 26.94 2.89
CA PRO A 248 13.35 25.81 2.07
C PRO A 248 13.42 24.51 2.89
N VAL A 249 13.71 24.61 4.20
CA VAL A 249 13.74 23.44 5.10
C VAL A 249 12.35 22.84 5.24
N LEU A 250 11.31 23.68 5.37
CA LEU A 250 9.92 23.23 5.45
C LEU A 250 9.52 22.51 4.16
N PHE A 251 9.77 23.13 3.01
CA PHE A 251 9.52 22.53 1.70
C PHE A 251 10.19 21.16 1.54
N LEU A 252 11.50 21.07 1.82
CA LEU A 252 12.25 19.83 1.68
C LEU A 252 11.75 18.74 2.65
N THR A 253 11.35 19.13 3.86
CA THR A 253 10.81 18.19 4.85
C THR A 253 9.48 17.60 4.38
N PHE A 254 8.54 18.43 3.92
CA PHE A 254 7.27 17.95 3.39
C PHE A 254 7.43 17.13 2.09
N ALA A 255 8.34 17.53 1.20
CA ALA A 255 8.66 16.75 0.02
C ALA A 255 9.24 15.37 0.38
N ALA A 256 10.10 15.29 1.41
CA ALA A 256 10.63 14.03 1.91
C ALA A 256 9.57 13.16 2.59
N ILE A 257 8.66 13.75 3.37
CA ILE A 257 7.50 13.07 3.97
C ILE A 257 6.63 12.45 2.87
N GLY A 258 6.25 13.23 1.86
CA GLY A 258 5.46 12.75 0.73
C GLY A 258 6.19 11.65 -0.05
N THR A 259 7.46 11.87 -0.38
CA THR A 259 8.30 10.90 -1.09
C THR A 259 8.41 9.58 -0.33
N GLY A 260 8.70 9.65 0.97
CA GLY A 260 8.81 8.48 1.84
C GLY A 260 7.49 7.71 1.96
N GLY A 261 6.39 8.43 2.19
CA GLY A 261 5.05 7.84 2.28
C GLY A 261 4.63 7.13 1.01
N PHE A 262 4.74 7.78 -0.16
CA PHE A 262 4.39 7.16 -1.44
C PHE A 262 5.32 6.00 -1.81
N PHE A 263 6.60 6.09 -1.46
CA PHE A 263 7.54 5.01 -1.72
C PHE A 263 7.19 3.78 -0.88
N ALA A 264 7.00 3.97 0.43
CA ALA A 264 6.60 2.89 1.34
C ALA A 264 5.28 2.25 0.89
N PHE A 265 4.29 3.07 0.54
CA PHE A 265 3.02 2.59 -0.01
C PHE A 265 3.20 1.77 -1.28
N SER A 266 4.00 2.25 -2.23
CA SER A 266 4.29 1.53 -3.47
C SER A 266 4.88 0.15 -3.19
N MET A 267 5.75 0.03 -2.18
CA MET A 267 6.34 -1.25 -1.78
C MET A 267 5.36 -2.16 -1.03
N ILE A 268 4.44 -1.60 -0.23
CA ILE A 268 3.33 -2.34 0.40
C ILE A 268 2.40 -2.89 -0.68
N CYS A 269 2.02 -2.06 -1.65
CA CYS A 269 1.22 -2.46 -2.82
C CYS A 269 1.93 -3.53 -3.64
N ASN A 270 3.25 -3.38 -3.88
CA ASN A 270 4.04 -4.41 -4.53
C ASN A 270 4.02 -5.73 -3.75
N THR A 271 4.05 -5.69 -2.42
CA THR A 271 3.98 -6.91 -1.59
C THR A 271 2.60 -7.57 -1.65
N ALA A 272 1.52 -6.78 -1.57
CA ALA A 272 0.15 -7.27 -1.57
C ALA A 272 -0.28 -7.82 -2.94
N LEU A 273 -0.13 -7.00 -3.99
CA LEU A 273 -0.52 -7.33 -5.36
C LEU A 273 0.53 -8.14 -6.11
N ARG A 274 1.78 -8.19 -5.62
CA ARG A 274 2.93 -8.70 -6.37
C ARG A 274 3.01 -7.96 -7.71
N ILE A 275 3.18 -6.63 -7.66
CA ILE A 275 3.14 -5.78 -8.86
C ILE A 275 4.22 -6.25 -9.83
N ALA A 276 5.46 -6.22 -9.37
CA ALA A 276 6.60 -6.83 -10.01
C ALA A 276 7.20 -7.84 -9.05
N ALA A 277 7.29 -9.10 -9.45
CA ALA A 277 8.13 -10.06 -8.76
C ALA A 277 9.55 -9.95 -9.32
N PRO A 278 10.53 -9.45 -8.54
CA PRO A 278 11.90 -9.50 -9.00
C PRO A 278 12.26 -10.95 -9.29
N ARG A 279 12.81 -11.23 -10.48
CA ARG A 279 13.38 -12.54 -10.82
C ARG A 279 14.74 -12.72 -10.14
N GLU A 280 14.78 -12.45 -8.85
CA GLU A 280 16.05 -12.53 -8.14
C GLU A 280 16.45 -13.98 -7.96
N PRO A 281 17.72 -14.31 -8.26
CA PRO A 281 18.25 -15.60 -7.90
C PRO A 281 18.12 -15.76 -6.38
N ALA A 282 17.81 -16.97 -5.94
CA ALA A 282 17.64 -17.33 -4.52
C ALA A 282 18.85 -16.95 -3.63
N SER A 283 19.97 -16.57 -4.24
CA SER A 283 21.22 -16.11 -3.64
C SER A 283 21.27 -14.61 -3.28
N ALA A 284 20.20 -13.83 -3.49
CA ALA A 284 20.19 -12.41 -3.09
C ALA A 284 20.60 -12.29 -1.61
N GLY A 285 21.80 -11.76 -1.38
CA GLY A 285 22.48 -11.84 -0.08
C GLY A 285 21.64 -11.23 1.04
N ARG A 286 21.71 -11.84 2.23
CA ARG A 286 20.95 -11.44 3.44
C ARG A 286 20.98 -9.93 3.69
N VAL A 287 22.15 -9.31 3.54
CA VAL A 287 22.36 -7.86 3.71
C VAL A 287 21.47 -7.04 2.78
N ARG A 288 21.35 -7.43 1.51
CA ARG A 288 20.52 -6.72 0.53
C ARG A 288 19.04 -6.79 0.88
N ARG A 289 18.57 -7.95 1.36
CA ARG A 289 17.18 -8.11 1.84
C ARG A 289 16.92 -7.24 3.07
N SER A 290 17.81 -7.26 4.05
CA SER A 290 17.70 -6.42 5.26
C SER A 290 17.71 -4.92 4.89
N ALA A 291 18.59 -4.51 3.99
CA ALA A 291 18.66 -3.11 3.52
C ALA A 291 17.35 -2.66 2.87
N ARG A 292 16.72 -3.51 2.04
CA ARG A 292 15.41 -3.17 1.43
C ARG A 292 14.32 -2.96 2.45
N MET A 293 14.18 -3.86 3.42
CA MET A 293 13.18 -3.73 4.47
C MET A 293 13.43 -2.49 5.34
N ALA A 294 14.71 -2.19 5.62
CA ALA A 294 15.11 -1.00 6.33
C ALA A 294 14.75 0.29 5.58
N VAL A 295 14.99 0.35 4.26
CA VAL A 295 14.59 1.50 3.44
C VAL A 295 13.07 1.69 3.46
N ILE A 296 12.29 0.62 3.27
CA ILE A 296 10.82 0.69 3.32
C ILE A 296 10.33 1.19 4.68
N ALA A 297 10.87 0.62 5.76
CA ALA A 297 10.50 1.01 7.13
C ALA A 297 10.88 2.46 7.45
N GLY A 298 12.10 2.88 7.07
CA GLY A 298 12.56 4.26 7.25
C GLY A 298 11.71 5.25 6.46
N SER A 299 11.38 4.93 5.21
CA SER A 299 10.49 5.75 4.37
C SER A 299 9.08 5.87 4.94
N LEU A 300 8.53 4.79 5.52
CA LEU A 300 7.23 4.81 6.21
C LEU A 300 7.28 5.60 7.52
N ALA A 301 8.42 5.57 8.21
CA ALA A 301 8.59 6.28 9.47
C ALA A 301 8.70 7.80 9.30
N LEU A 302 9.10 8.32 8.13
CA LEU A 302 9.09 9.76 7.86
C LEU A 302 7.71 10.40 8.12
N PRO A 303 6.63 9.99 7.43
CA PRO A 303 5.30 10.54 7.71
C PRO A 303 4.81 10.20 9.11
N ALA A 304 5.05 8.98 9.61
CA ALA A 304 4.61 8.60 10.95
C ALA A 304 5.23 9.50 12.04
N SER A 305 6.52 9.83 11.94
CA SER A 305 7.21 10.70 12.87
C SER A 305 6.81 12.16 12.74
N ALA A 306 6.47 12.63 11.53
CA ALA A 306 5.93 13.97 11.34
C ALA A 306 4.56 14.14 12.01
N VAL A 307 3.70 13.13 11.86
CA VAL A 307 2.33 13.11 12.42
C VAL A 307 2.35 12.90 13.94
N LEU A 308 3.23 12.04 14.45
CA LEU A 308 3.35 11.73 15.88
C LEU A 308 4.35 12.64 16.63
N ARG A 309 4.77 13.74 16.00
CA ARG A 309 5.88 14.60 16.49
C ARG A 309 5.70 15.05 17.94
N ASP A 310 4.50 15.44 18.34
CA ASP A 310 4.23 15.97 19.68
C ASP A 310 4.25 14.85 20.74
N GLY A 311 3.75 13.66 20.38
CA GLY A 311 3.87 12.46 21.22
C GLY A 311 5.32 12.00 21.37
N ILE A 312 6.12 12.05 20.29
CA ILE A 312 7.56 11.73 20.33
C ILE A 312 8.29 12.72 21.24
N ARG A 313 8.01 14.03 21.15
CA ARG A 313 8.63 15.02 22.03
C ARG A 313 8.27 14.82 23.49
N THR A 314 6.98 14.62 23.77
CA THR A 314 6.47 14.40 25.12
C THR A 314 7.12 13.18 25.76
N THR A 315 7.26 12.07 25.02
CA THR A 315 7.94 10.86 25.51
C THR A 315 9.44 11.05 25.74
N LEU A 316 10.08 11.99 25.02
CA LEU A 316 11.48 12.38 25.23
C LEU A 316 11.65 13.47 26.32
N GLY A 317 10.58 13.91 26.97
CA GLY A 317 10.63 15.00 27.97
C GLY A 317 10.90 16.38 27.37
N LEU A 318 10.72 16.54 26.06
CA LEU A 318 10.83 17.82 25.37
C LEU A 318 9.47 18.52 25.39
N HIS A 319 9.35 19.59 26.18
CA HIS A 319 8.13 20.38 26.27
C HIS A 319 8.18 21.59 25.31
N GLY A 320 7.01 22.04 24.84
CA GLY A 320 6.86 23.17 23.93
C GLY A 320 6.56 22.76 22.49
N GLU A 321 5.80 23.61 21.79
CA GLU A 321 5.39 23.46 20.40
C GLU A 321 6.59 23.49 19.44
N ILE A 322 6.41 22.92 18.25
CA ILE A 322 7.43 22.96 17.20
C ILE A 322 7.30 24.29 16.47
N ASP A 323 8.10 25.25 16.91
CA ASP A 323 7.99 26.64 16.44
C ASP A 323 8.83 26.90 15.18
N ASN A 324 9.62 25.92 14.71
CA ASN A 324 10.43 26.10 13.50
C ASN A 324 10.58 24.82 12.67
N ALA A 325 10.78 25.03 11.36
CA ALA A 325 10.95 23.97 10.37
C ALA A 325 12.15 23.04 10.65
N GLY A 326 13.20 23.54 11.31
CA GLY A 326 14.39 22.76 11.65
C GLY A 326 14.07 21.65 12.67
N GLN A 327 13.30 21.97 13.70
CA GLN A 327 12.87 20.99 14.70
C GLN A 327 11.97 19.91 14.11
N LEU A 328 11.03 20.29 13.23
CA LEU A 328 10.21 19.33 12.48
C LEU A 328 11.09 18.39 11.66
N ALA A 329 12.02 18.94 10.88
CA ALA A 329 12.95 18.16 10.08
C ALA A 329 13.73 17.16 10.94
N VAL A 330 14.31 17.60 12.06
CA VAL A 330 15.09 16.74 12.96
C VAL A 330 14.26 15.57 13.46
N ILE A 331 13.04 15.80 13.97
CA ILE A 331 12.19 14.72 14.50
C ILE A 331 11.80 13.74 13.39
N THR A 332 11.39 14.25 12.22
CA THR A 332 11.00 13.44 11.07
C THR A 332 12.15 12.56 10.57
N PHE A 333 13.33 13.14 10.32
CA PHE A 333 14.48 12.39 9.79
C PHE A 333 15.11 11.48 10.85
N ALA A 334 15.17 11.89 12.12
CA ALA A 334 15.65 11.03 13.20
C ALA A 334 14.75 9.80 13.38
N GLY A 335 13.42 9.98 13.31
CA GLY A 335 12.46 8.87 13.34
C GLY A 335 12.62 7.91 12.16
N GLY A 336 12.72 8.46 10.94
CA GLY A 336 13.00 7.70 9.72
C GLY A 336 14.29 6.87 9.81
N LEU A 337 15.40 7.50 10.23
CA LEU A 337 16.69 6.83 10.38
C LEU A 337 16.65 5.75 11.46
N SER A 338 16.04 6.04 12.61
CA SER A 338 15.92 5.10 13.73
C SER A 338 15.16 3.84 13.32
N ALA A 339 14.02 4.01 12.64
CA ALA A 339 13.24 2.89 12.12
C ALA A 339 14.03 2.05 11.12
N ALA A 340 14.76 2.69 10.20
CA ALA A 340 15.60 1.99 9.24
C ALA A 340 16.70 1.16 9.93
N VAL A 341 17.42 1.76 10.89
CA VAL A 341 18.49 1.08 11.63
C VAL A 341 17.95 -0.10 12.44
N LEU A 342 16.84 0.09 13.16
CA LEU A 342 16.22 -0.97 13.97
C LEU A 342 15.75 -2.14 13.11
N VAL A 343 15.07 -1.87 11.99
CA VAL A 343 14.60 -2.93 11.08
C VAL A 343 15.79 -3.63 10.40
N PHE A 344 16.82 -2.89 10.00
CA PHE A 344 18.03 -3.48 9.45
C PHE A 344 18.69 -4.45 10.43
N ALA A 345 18.89 -4.02 11.68
CA ALA A 345 19.47 -4.83 12.74
C ALA A 345 18.61 -6.07 13.06
N ALA A 346 17.29 -5.89 13.22
CA ALA A 346 16.36 -6.99 13.47
C ALA A 346 16.38 -8.03 12.35
N MET A 347 16.35 -7.59 11.09
CA MET A 347 16.39 -8.48 9.93
C MET A 347 17.72 -9.23 9.81
N LEU A 348 18.84 -8.59 10.16
CA LEU A 348 20.14 -9.27 10.23
C LEU A 348 20.18 -10.34 11.33
N VAL A 349 19.57 -10.09 12.49
CA VAL A 349 19.49 -11.06 13.59
C VAL A 349 18.61 -12.25 13.22
N ILE A 350 17.43 -12.02 12.65
CA ILE A 350 16.52 -13.08 12.19
C ILE A 350 17.21 -13.95 11.13
N ALA A 351 17.84 -13.33 10.12
CA ALA A 351 18.52 -14.04 9.05
C ALA A 351 19.80 -14.78 9.50
N ARG A 352 20.31 -14.54 10.71
CA ARG A 352 21.37 -15.35 11.34
C ARG A 352 20.81 -16.63 11.96
N ARG A 353 19.61 -16.58 12.56
CA ARG A 353 18.98 -17.73 13.22
C ARG A 353 18.55 -18.80 12.21
N ASP A 354 18.06 -18.37 11.04
CA ASP A 354 17.63 -19.28 9.97
C ASP A 354 18.79 -19.98 9.24
N GLY A 355 20.04 -19.56 9.51
CA GLY A 355 21.25 -20.12 8.91
C GLY A 355 21.96 -21.19 9.74
N VAL A 356 21.42 -21.60 10.90
CA VAL A 356 21.98 -22.71 11.69
C VAL A 356 21.36 -24.02 11.19
N PRO A 357 22.11 -24.88 10.49
CA PRO A 357 21.61 -26.20 10.15
C PRO A 357 21.33 -26.95 11.45
N VAL A 358 20.05 -27.27 11.69
CA VAL A 358 19.68 -28.25 12.70
C VAL A 358 20.24 -29.58 12.23
N HIS A 359 21.41 -29.95 12.74
CA HIS A 359 21.87 -31.33 12.69
C HIS A 359 20.80 -32.18 13.37
N ARG A 360 19.90 -32.78 12.57
CA ARG A 360 19.13 -33.94 12.99
C ARG A 360 20.16 -34.99 13.40
N ARG A 361 20.32 -35.18 14.72
CA ARG A 361 20.92 -36.40 15.23
C ARG A 361 20.04 -37.55 14.77
N ALA A 362 20.65 -38.48 14.05
CA ALA A 362 20.07 -39.74 13.64
C ALA A 362 19.76 -40.62 14.86
#